data_AF-A0A6V8F0T1-F1
#
_entry.id   AF-A0A6V8F0T1-F1
#
_cell.length_a   1.000
_cell.length_b   1.000
_cell.length_c   1.000
_cell.angle_alpha   90.00
_cell.angle_beta   90.00
_cell.angle_gamma   90.00
#
_symmetry.space_group_name_H-M   'P 1'
#
loop_
_entity.id
_entity.type
_entity.pdbx_description
1 polymer ?
#
loop_
_entity_poly.entity_id
_entity_poly.type
_entity_poly.pdbx_seq_one_letter_code
_entity_poly.pdbx_strand_id
1 'polypeptide(L)'
;MQTALARRIMVILLGAVIFFFTPLSTIFSPAVAVSFKIKDADFTPHGYSDIYGVVRPFSKLNDDPIFLNQATDHIVVVIDAQLYPWIKERFTRYLNEVEERFSVEFTLLKVDGLRSRKPITPAELRGVLQKEYELNGTVGTLIVGQIPYALWKQEVGNNSGVLSVFYEDMDGDFEDRDADGFYDYHAFGPNEGPELWVCWMRPPVIGQVFFMNRFLEKTHQYYTDEMVTTKKAFVACHEDYDNNFYGPVGVVPVLQDLYGAANVITDGEGADITIADEIWQQLRNDRYEIFDTWQHAASSYQAWDFGGFQSLKVLGLSNGALMTFLYGCHSADFWQASGTTPFNVNIAVSYVFGRSIGQAASGTSWSYGTEYKYMIYEAMRDHGAYLGTAWFSMESYVETASFVQQRYPDRDPHTECAGNTLIGNPFLLVNFKR
;
A
#
# COMPACT_ATOMS: atom_id res chain seq x y z
N MET A 1 -20.90 -62.72 -33.10
CA MET A 1 -21.92 -62.33 -34.10
C MET A 1 -23.02 -61.63 -33.33
N GLN A 2 -23.22 -60.32 -33.52
CA GLN A 2 -24.28 -59.44 -32.93
C GLN A 2 -24.27 -59.33 -31.37
N THR A 3 -24.16 -58.16 -30.71
CA THR A 3 -25.08 -56.97 -30.60
C THR A 3 -26.51 -57.37 -30.19
N ALA A 4 -27.30 -56.71 -29.32
CA ALA A 4 -27.31 -55.38 -28.67
C ALA A 4 -28.46 -55.41 -27.57
N LEU A 5 -28.80 -54.42 -26.72
CA LEU A 5 -28.23 -53.13 -26.26
C LEU A 5 -29.06 -52.61 -25.04
N ALA A 6 -28.39 -52.05 -24.01
CA ALA A 6 -28.82 -51.08 -22.96
C ALA A 6 -30.28 -50.93 -22.45
N ARG A 7 -30.39 -50.64 -21.13
CA ARG A 7 -31.22 -49.50 -20.62
C ARG A 7 -30.56 -48.85 -19.39
N ARG A 8 -30.58 -47.51 -19.33
CA ARG A 8 -30.09 -46.69 -18.21
C ARG A 8 -31.23 -46.42 -17.21
N ILE A 9 -30.91 -46.36 -15.91
CA ILE A 9 -31.59 -45.48 -14.95
C ILE A 9 -30.52 -44.74 -14.13
N MET A 10 -30.81 -43.49 -13.81
CA MET A 10 -29.94 -42.51 -13.18
C MET A 10 -30.37 -42.31 -11.72
N VAL A 11 -29.42 -42.35 -10.77
CA VAL A 11 -29.66 -41.98 -9.36
C VAL A 11 -28.56 -41.02 -8.92
N ILE A 12 -28.97 -39.92 -8.31
CA ILE A 12 -28.12 -38.86 -7.77
C ILE A 12 -27.67 -39.27 -6.36
N LEU A 13 -26.40 -39.00 -6.02
CA LEU A 13 -25.85 -39.27 -4.70
C LEU A 13 -25.10 -38.02 -4.20
N LEU A 14 -25.64 -37.37 -3.15
CA LEU A 14 -24.90 -36.38 -2.38
C LEU A 14 -23.85 -37.10 -1.55
N GLY A 15 -22.57 -36.73 -1.73
CA GLY A 15 -21.47 -37.17 -0.88
C GLY A 15 -21.03 -36.07 0.07
N ALA A 16 -21.37 -36.18 1.36
CA ALA A 16 -20.79 -35.35 2.40
C ALA A 16 -19.36 -35.84 2.71
N VAL A 17 -18.37 -34.94 2.68
CA VAL A 17 -16.98 -35.27 3.03
C VAL A 17 -16.74 -34.95 4.50
N ILE A 18 -16.60 -35.99 5.31
CA ILE A 18 -16.17 -35.91 6.72
C ILE A 18 -14.66 -36.11 6.74
N PHE A 19 -13.90 -35.11 7.18
CA PHE A 19 -12.46 -35.25 7.43
C PHE A 19 -12.21 -35.80 8.84
N PHE A 20 -11.57 -36.97 8.91
CA PHE A 20 -11.01 -37.49 10.16
C PHE A 20 -9.60 -36.94 10.38
N PHE A 21 -9.33 -36.49 11.60
CA PHE A 21 -7.96 -36.23 12.09
C PHE A 21 -7.32 -37.54 12.55
N THR A 22 -6.10 -37.81 12.08
CA THR A 22 -5.12 -38.66 12.78
C THR A 22 -3.74 -38.00 12.69
N PRO A 23 -2.95 -37.99 13.78
CA PRO A 23 -1.63 -37.36 13.78
C PRO A 23 -0.57 -38.29 13.20
N LEU A 24 0.33 -37.76 12.37
CA LEU A 24 1.64 -38.38 12.13
C LEU A 24 2.74 -37.47 12.68
N SER A 25 3.47 -38.01 13.66
CA SER A 25 4.69 -37.44 14.21
C SER A 25 5.92 -37.94 13.45
N THR A 26 6.96 -37.10 13.33
CA THR A 26 8.35 -37.42 12.91
C THR A 26 8.48 -38.00 11.48
N ILE A 27 9.24 -37.46 10.54
CA ILE A 27 10.64 -37.00 10.60
C ILE A 27 10.83 -35.95 9.49
N PHE A 28 11.38 -34.78 9.81
CA PHE A 28 11.97 -33.88 8.81
C PHE A 28 13.36 -33.46 9.26
N SER A 29 14.34 -33.62 8.37
CA SER A 29 15.71 -33.12 8.56
C SER A 29 15.67 -31.58 8.54
N PRO A 30 16.47 -30.88 9.37
CA PRO A 30 16.54 -29.43 9.28
C PRO A 30 17.07 -29.02 7.91
N ALA A 31 16.35 -28.12 7.25
CA ALA A 31 16.88 -27.42 6.09
C ALA A 31 18.06 -26.56 6.55
N VAL A 32 19.20 -26.69 5.89
CA VAL A 32 20.36 -25.82 6.14
C VAL A 32 20.00 -24.43 5.66
N ALA A 33 19.74 -23.52 6.60
CA ALA A 33 19.62 -22.10 6.31
C ALA A 33 20.99 -21.56 5.87
N VAL A 34 21.20 -21.47 4.56
CA VAL A 34 22.37 -20.79 3.99
C VAL A 34 22.14 -19.29 4.14
N SER A 35 22.73 -18.71 5.19
CA SER A 35 22.82 -17.26 5.36
C SER A 35 23.66 -16.69 4.23
N PHE A 36 23.00 -16.11 3.23
CA PHE A 36 23.65 -15.22 2.29
C PHE A 36 23.87 -13.89 2.99
N LYS A 37 25.09 -13.66 3.49
CA LYS A 37 25.57 -12.30 3.73
C LYS A 37 25.75 -11.62 2.37
N ILE A 38 24.71 -10.94 1.91
CA ILE A 38 24.89 -9.86 0.96
C ILE A 38 25.79 -8.85 1.67
N LYS A 39 26.86 -8.42 1.00
CA LYS A 39 27.59 -7.22 1.42
C LYS A 39 26.75 -6.05 0.93
N ASP A 40 25.90 -5.54 1.79
CA ASP A 40 25.34 -4.22 1.56
C ASP A 40 26.50 -3.22 1.46
N ALA A 41 26.38 -2.29 0.52
CA ALA A 41 27.38 -1.24 0.35
C ALA A 41 27.50 -0.45 1.66
N ASP A 42 28.72 -0.20 2.11
CA ASP A 42 29.00 0.50 3.37
C ASP A 42 28.31 1.87 3.40
N PHE A 43 27.10 1.94 3.97
CA PHE A 43 26.31 3.15 4.13
C PHE A 43 26.90 3.99 5.28
N THR A 44 28.07 4.59 5.03
CA THR A 44 28.69 5.54 5.97
C THR A 44 28.02 6.92 5.82
N PRO A 45 27.34 7.44 6.86
CA PRO A 45 26.69 8.75 6.79
C PRO A 45 27.73 9.87 6.85
N HIS A 46 28.28 10.24 5.70
CA HIS A 46 29.18 11.39 5.57
C HIS A 46 28.39 12.70 5.50
N GLY A 47 28.33 13.43 6.63
CA GLY A 47 28.20 14.89 6.62
C GLY A 47 26.79 15.48 6.56
N TYR A 48 25.91 15.14 7.51
CA TYR A 48 24.57 15.74 7.65
C TYR A 48 24.53 17.12 8.38
N SER A 49 25.66 17.81 8.56
CA SER A 49 25.73 19.03 9.41
C SER A 49 25.34 20.34 8.74
N ASP A 50 25.37 20.45 7.41
CA ASP A 50 25.39 21.75 6.71
C ASP A 50 24.28 21.97 5.66
N ILE A 51 23.24 21.10 5.61
CA ILE A 51 22.17 21.17 4.59
C ILE A 51 20.79 21.46 5.21
N TYR A 52 20.67 22.61 5.88
CA TYR A 52 19.37 23.26 6.16
C TYR A 52 19.16 24.52 5.31
N GLY A 53 19.76 24.54 4.12
CA GLY A 53 19.72 25.65 3.17
C GLY A 53 18.87 25.37 1.93
N VAL A 54 17.63 25.88 1.93
CA VAL A 54 16.81 26.12 0.73
C VAL A 54 16.30 24.86 -0.01
N VAL A 55 15.40 24.12 0.63
CA VAL A 55 14.14 23.73 -0.02
C VAL A 55 13.06 24.62 0.59
N ARG A 56 12.03 25.03 -0.17
CA ARG A 56 10.90 25.81 0.37
C ARG A 56 9.74 24.88 0.73
N PRO A 57 9.52 24.50 2.00
CA PRO A 57 8.19 24.09 2.41
C PRO A 57 7.28 25.33 2.34
N PHE A 58 6.11 25.17 1.70
CA PHE A 58 4.99 26.13 1.60
C PHE A 58 5.29 27.55 2.10
N SER A 59 5.84 28.41 1.22
CA SER A 59 6.13 29.79 1.60
C SER A 59 4.85 30.63 1.74
N LYS A 60 4.30 30.64 2.96
CA LYS A 60 3.25 31.55 3.48
C LYS A 60 1.95 31.63 2.67
N LEU A 61 0.97 30.83 3.07
CA LEU A 61 -0.42 31.28 3.06
C LEU A 61 -0.62 32.29 4.22
N ASN A 62 -1.40 33.35 3.99
CA ASN A 62 -1.52 34.47 4.93
C ASN A 62 -2.40 34.13 6.14
N ASP A 63 -2.05 34.69 7.31
CA ASP A 63 -2.76 34.53 8.60
C ASP A 63 -4.11 35.27 8.70
N ASP A 64 -4.88 35.36 7.60
CA ASP A 64 -6.26 35.84 7.64
C ASP A 64 -7.23 34.66 7.79
N PRO A 65 -8.21 34.69 8.72
CA PRO A 65 -9.25 33.68 8.83
C PRO A 65 -10.29 33.86 7.73
N ILE A 66 -9.85 33.67 6.49
CA ILE A 66 -10.74 33.41 5.35
C ILE A 66 -11.41 32.08 5.66
N PHE A 67 -12.75 32.08 5.69
CA PHE A 67 -13.50 30.84 5.50
C PHE A 67 -13.15 30.33 4.11
N LEU A 68 -12.11 29.50 4.02
CA LEU A 68 -11.73 28.80 2.80
C LEU A 68 -12.97 28.06 2.35
N ASN A 69 -13.51 28.51 1.23
CA ASN A 69 -14.49 27.76 0.47
C ASN A 69 -13.70 26.56 -0.09
N GLN A 70 -13.58 25.52 0.74
CA GLN A 70 -12.70 24.38 0.51
C GLN A 70 -13.08 23.79 -0.84
N ALA A 71 -12.13 23.79 -1.78
CA ALA A 71 -12.40 23.24 -3.10
C ALA A 71 -12.83 21.78 -2.93
N THR A 72 -13.83 21.36 -3.70
CA THR A 72 -14.21 19.96 -3.76
C THR A 72 -13.16 19.23 -4.57
N ASP A 73 -12.44 18.29 -3.95
CA ASP A 73 -11.46 17.45 -4.61
C ASP A 73 -12.17 16.50 -5.59
N HIS A 74 -11.88 16.62 -6.88
CA HIS A 74 -12.41 15.70 -7.88
C HIS A 74 -11.58 14.40 -7.88
N ILE A 75 -12.22 13.26 -7.63
CA ILE A 75 -11.57 11.95 -7.53
C ILE A 75 -12.11 10.99 -8.61
N VAL A 76 -11.22 10.39 -9.39
CA VAL A 76 -11.60 9.40 -10.39
C VAL A 76 -11.61 8.00 -9.79
N VAL A 77 -12.64 7.22 -10.09
CA VAL A 77 -12.79 5.84 -9.64
C VAL A 77 -12.80 4.92 -10.83
N VAL A 78 -11.68 4.23 -11.05
CA VAL A 78 -11.52 3.23 -12.11
C VAL A 78 -11.83 1.86 -11.52
N ILE A 79 -12.93 1.25 -11.96
CA ILE A 79 -13.43 -0.01 -11.40
C ILE A 79 -13.55 -1.13 -12.43
N ASP A 80 -13.14 -2.34 -12.04
CA ASP A 80 -13.27 -3.54 -12.87
C ASP A 80 -14.76 -3.80 -13.16
N ALA A 81 -15.14 -3.68 -14.45
CA ALA A 81 -16.50 -3.86 -14.92
C ALA A 81 -17.07 -5.26 -14.64
N GLN A 82 -16.22 -6.28 -14.47
CA GLN A 82 -16.65 -7.63 -14.08
C GLN A 82 -16.89 -7.76 -12.57
N LEU A 83 -16.16 -6.99 -11.75
CA LEU A 83 -16.32 -6.96 -10.29
C LEU A 83 -17.53 -6.11 -9.88
N TYR A 84 -17.70 -4.93 -10.50
CA TYR A 84 -18.67 -3.91 -10.07
C TYR A 84 -20.10 -4.42 -9.79
N PRO A 85 -20.72 -5.28 -10.63
CA PRO A 85 -22.08 -5.78 -10.36
C PRO A 85 -22.23 -6.53 -9.02
N TRP A 86 -21.16 -7.12 -8.50
CA TRP A 86 -21.15 -7.93 -7.27
C TRP A 86 -20.84 -7.15 -6.00
N ILE A 87 -20.43 -5.88 -6.13
CA ILE A 87 -20.05 -5.00 -5.01
C ILE A 87 -20.84 -3.68 -5.01
N LYS A 88 -21.57 -3.37 -6.10
CA LYS A 88 -22.22 -2.08 -6.37
C LYS A 88 -22.90 -1.46 -5.16
N GLU A 89 -23.75 -2.21 -4.45
CA GLU A 89 -24.51 -1.68 -3.32
C GLU A 89 -23.60 -1.15 -2.20
N ARG A 90 -22.63 -1.96 -1.76
CA ARG A 90 -21.66 -1.55 -0.72
C ARG A 90 -20.68 -0.51 -1.21
N PHE A 91 -20.34 -0.54 -2.49
CA PHE A 91 -19.42 0.42 -3.09
C PHE A 91 -20.08 1.81 -3.26
N THR A 92 -21.34 1.87 -3.68
CA THR A 92 -22.11 3.12 -3.68
C THR A 92 -22.30 3.65 -2.26
N ARG A 93 -22.60 2.79 -1.27
CA ARG A 93 -22.63 3.21 0.15
C ARG A 93 -21.29 3.84 0.58
N TYR A 94 -20.18 3.19 0.27
CA TYR A 94 -18.83 3.69 0.56
C TYR A 94 -18.57 5.08 -0.06
N LEU A 95 -18.89 5.29 -1.35
CA LEU A 95 -18.68 6.60 -1.99
C LEU A 95 -19.53 7.69 -1.32
N ASN A 96 -20.81 7.43 -1.09
CA ASN A 96 -21.70 8.37 -0.39
C ASN A 96 -21.18 8.73 1.02
N GLU A 97 -20.72 7.73 1.78
CA GLU A 97 -20.18 7.94 3.14
C GLU A 97 -18.90 8.79 3.14
N VAL A 98 -18.12 8.74 2.07
CA VAL A 98 -16.97 9.63 1.85
C VAL A 98 -17.42 11.05 1.48
N GLU A 99 -18.32 11.22 0.51
CA GLU A 99 -18.86 12.54 0.11
C GLU A 99 -19.59 13.26 1.27
N GLU A 100 -20.15 12.51 2.23
CA GLU A 100 -20.72 13.04 3.47
C GLU A 100 -19.69 13.60 4.48
N ARG A 101 -18.42 13.20 4.39
CA ARG A 101 -17.38 13.42 5.42
C ARG A 101 -16.19 14.24 4.93
N PHE A 102 -15.90 14.19 3.63
CA PHE A 102 -14.78 14.84 3.00
C PHE A 102 -15.30 15.71 1.86
N SER A 103 -14.65 16.86 1.62
CA SER A 103 -15.00 17.76 0.51
C SER A 103 -14.49 17.18 -0.81
N VAL A 104 -15.10 16.09 -1.28
CA VAL A 104 -14.71 15.34 -2.48
C VAL A 104 -15.94 15.04 -3.34
N GLU A 105 -15.73 14.77 -4.63
CA GLU A 105 -16.75 14.25 -5.54
C GLU A 105 -16.15 13.18 -6.48
N PHE A 106 -16.97 12.23 -6.93
CA PHE A 106 -16.49 11.06 -7.69
C PHE A 106 -16.95 10.95 -9.15
N THR A 107 -15.98 10.84 -10.07
CA THR A 107 -16.24 10.32 -11.42
C THR A 107 -16.01 8.81 -11.50
N LEU A 108 -17.06 8.03 -11.74
CA LEU A 108 -16.99 6.56 -11.80
C LEU A 108 -16.81 6.02 -13.23
N LEU A 109 -15.63 5.50 -13.53
CA LEU A 109 -15.25 4.88 -14.80
C LEU A 109 -15.17 3.36 -14.68
N LYS A 110 -15.88 2.63 -15.55
CA LYS A 110 -15.83 1.16 -15.60
C LYS A 110 -14.94 0.73 -16.74
N VAL A 111 -13.96 -0.11 -16.44
CA VAL A 111 -12.99 -0.61 -17.42
C VAL A 111 -12.92 -2.13 -17.42
N ASP A 112 -12.45 -2.70 -18.52
CA ASP A 112 -12.23 -4.13 -18.64
C ASP A 112 -10.98 -4.55 -17.83
N GLY A 113 -11.17 -5.24 -16.70
CA GLY A 113 -10.07 -5.74 -15.86
C GLY A 113 -9.29 -6.92 -16.49
N LEU A 114 -8.24 -7.38 -15.78
CA LEU A 114 -7.32 -8.49 -16.16
C LEU A 114 -8.00 -9.79 -16.61
N ARG A 115 -9.25 -10.03 -16.22
CA ARG A 115 -10.04 -11.22 -16.59
C ARG A 115 -10.98 -11.01 -17.79
N SER A 116 -10.97 -9.83 -18.40
CA SER A 116 -11.70 -9.57 -19.63
C SER A 116 -11.01 -10.16 -20.85
N ARG A 117 -11.74 -10.25 -21.97
CA ARG A 117 -11.21 -10.69 -23.27
C ARG A 117 -10.38 -9.60 -23.95
N LYS A 118 -10.63 -8.34 -23.62
CA LYS A 118 -9.85 -7.18 -24.04
C LYS A 118 -9.64 -6.28 -22.81
N PRO A 119 -8.73 -6.65 -21.90
CA PRO A 119 -8.41 -5.80 -20.75
C PRO A 119 -7.92 -4.43 -21.21
N ILE A 120 -8.18 -3.39 -20.42
CA ILE A 120 -7.59 -2.07 -20.63
C ILE A 120 -6.07 -2.17 -20.44
N THR A 121 -5.28 -1.63 -21.35
CA THR A 121 -3.81 -1.58 -21.17
C THR A 121 -3.41 -0.52 -20.14
N PRO A 122 -2.23 -0.64 -19.50
CA PRO A 122 -1.70 0.42 -18.64
C PRO A 122 -1.71 1.80 -19.31
N ALA A 123 -1.24 1.89 -20.56
CA ALA A 123 -1.22 3.14 -21.32
C ALA A 123 -2.62 3.68 -21.67
N GLU A 124 -3.59 2.82 -22.04
CA GLU A 124 -4.99 3.25 -22.23
C GLU A 124 -5.60 3.79 -20.92
N LEU A 125 -5.27 3.18 -19.77
CA LEU A 125 -5.69 3.65 -18.46
C LEU A 125 -5.02 5.00 -18.11
N ARG A 126 -3.71 5.14 -18.34
CA ARG A 126 -2.97 6.40 -18.15
C ARG A 126 -3.61 7.54 -18.94
N GLY A 127 -3.85 7.35 -20.24
CA GLY A 127 -4.49 8.36 -21.08
C GLY A 127 -5.94 8.70 -20.70
N VAL A 128 -6.63 7.82 -19.97
CA VAL A 128 -7.92 8.16 -19.33
C VAL A 128 -7.71 9.08 -18.13
N LEU A 129 -6.73 8.80 -17.25
CA LEU A 129 -6.45 9.63 -16.08
C LEU A 129 -5.93 11.02 -16.47
N GLN A 130 -4.99 11.11 -17.43
CA GLN A 130 -4.49 12.38 -17.96
C GLN A 130 -5.64 13.27 -18.47
N LYS A 131 -6.59 12.67 -19.19
CA LYS A 131 -7.78 13.39 -19.69
C LYS A 131 -8.71 13.87 -18.57
N GLU A 132 -8.92 13.08 -17.52
CA GLU A 132 -9.72 13.49 -16.37
C GLU A 132 -9.01 14.56 -15.52
N TYR A 133 -7.67 14.53 -15.46
CA TYR A 133 -6.86 15.60 -14.88
C TYR A 133 -7.02 16.91 -15.68
N GLU A 134 -6.79 16.88 -16.99
CA GLU A 134 -6.93 18.05 -17.89
C GLU A 134 -8.33 18.69 -17.88
N LEU A 135 -9.39 17.88 -17.83
CA LEU A 135 -10.77 18.37 -17.98
C LEU A 135 -11.45 18.73 -16.66
N ASN A 136 -11.18 17.98 -15.59
CA ASN A 136 -11.92 18.05 -14.33
C ASN A 136 -11.02 18.46 -13.14
N GLY A 137 -9.71 18.61 -13.32
CA GLY A 137 -8.79 18.96 -12.23
C GLY A 137 -8.67 17.85 -11.19
N THR A 138 -8.68 16.58 -11.64
CA THR A 138 -8.64 15.40 -10.77
C THR A 138 -7.39 15.40 -9.88
N VAL A 139 -7.56 15.33 -8.56
CA VAL A 139 -6.44 15.33 -7.59
C VAL A 139 -6.09 13.94 -7.04
N GLY A 140 -6.90 12.92 -7.36
CA GLY A 140 -6.63 11.55 -6.93
C GLY A 140 -7.44 10.49 -7.67
N THR A 141 -6.98 9.24 -7.59
CA THR A 141 -7.60 8.10 -8.27
C THR A 141 -7.72 6.86 -7.36
N LEU A 142 -8.92 6.25 -7.34
CA LEU A 142 -9.14 4.91 -6.81
C LEU A 142 -9.08 3.87 -7.93
N ILE A 143 -8.16 2.90 -7.85
CA ILE A 143 -8.09 1.77 -8.80
C ILE A 143 -8.65 0.51 -8.12
N VAL A 144 -9.85 0.09 -8.53
CA VAL A 144 -10.69 -0.86 -7.81
C VAL A 144 -10.84 -2.20 -8.54
N GLY A 145 -10.37 -3.26 -7.90
CA GLY A 145 -10.47 -4.63 -8.40
C GLY A 145 -9.20 -5.12 -9.11
N GLN A 146 -9.37 -6.02 -10.07
CA GLN A 146 -8.27 -6.67 -10.78
C GLN A 146 -7.92 -5.92 -12.07
N ILE A 147 -7.59 -4.64 -11.93
CA ILE A 147 -7.15 -3.77 -13.03
C ILE A 147 -5.70 -4.11 -13.44
N PRO A 148 -5.35 -4.05 -14.74
CA PRO A 148 -3.97 -4.14 -15.22
C PRO A 148 -3.14 -2.93 -14.80
N TYR A 149 -1.85 -3.14 -14.58
CA TYR A 149 -0.93 -2.15 -14.01
C TYR A 149 0.37 -2.08 -14.82
N ALA A 150 1.03 -0.93 -14.80
CA ALA A 150 2.39 -0.78 -15.32
C ALA A 150 3.39 -1.57 -14.47
N LEU A 151 4.40 -2.10 -15.14
CA LEU A 151 5.57 -2.74 -14.54
C LEU A 151 6.79 -1.91 -14.87
N TRP A 152 7.75 -1.84 -13.94
CA TRP A 152 8.99 -1.11 -14.09
C TRP A 152 10.18 -1.94 -13.66
N LYS A 153 11.36 -1.57 -14.18
CA LYS A 153 12.66 -2.22 -13.97
C LYS A 153 13.73 -1.15 -13.80
N GLN A 154 14.28 -1.03 -12.60
CA GLN A 154 15.37 -0.09 -12.31
C GLN A 154 16.70 -0.60 -12.86
N GLU A 155 17.54 0.32 -13.31
CA GLU A 155 18.93 0.01 -13.69
C GLU A 155 19.75 -0.43 -12.47
N VAL A 156 19.58 0.24 -11.33
CA VAL A 156 20.31 -0.07 -10.09
C VAL A 156 19.56 -1.12 -9.27
N GLY A 157 20.30 -2.05 -8.68
CA GLY A 157 19.77 -3.04 -7.75
C GLY A 157 18.93 -4.17 -8.37
N ASN A 158 18.67 -4.15 -9.69
CA ASN A 158 17.83 -5.14 -10.38
C ASN A 158 16.42 -5.22 -9.77
N ASN A 159 15.88 -4.07 -9.34
CA ASN A 159 14.52 -3.98 -8.82
C ASN A 159 13.51 -4.04 -9.97
N SER A 160 12.43 -4.80 -9.80
CA SER A 160 11.30 -4.81 -10.74
C SER A 160 10.00 -5.12 -10.03
N GLY A 161 8.89 -4.55 -10.51
CA GLY A 161 7.61 -4.60 -9.81
C GLY A 161 6.60 -3.58 -10.32
N VAL A 162 5.55 -3.33 -9.53
CA VAL A 162 4.44 -2.43 -9.86
C VAL A 162 4.92 -0.97 -9.82
N LEU A 163 4.60 -0.21 -10.87
CA LEU A 163 4.88 1.22 -10.94
C LEU A 163 3.58 2.01 -10.70
N SER A 164 3.44 2.63 -9.52
CA SER A 164 2.28 3.49 -9.23
C SER A 164 2.42 4.89 -9.83
N VAL A 165 3.64 5.49 -9.82
CA VAL A 165 3.89 6.85 -10.35
C VAL A 165 3.46 7.05 -11.82
N PHE A 166 3.46 5.97 -12.63
CA PHE A 166 2.91 5.93 -13.99
C PHE A 166 1.45 6.43 -14.10
N TYR A 167 0.70 6.33 -13.00
CA TYR A 167 -0.68 6.76 -12.85
C TYR A 167 -0.85 8.04 -12.02
N GLU A 168 0.24 8.68 -11.59
CA GLU A 168 0.26 9.80 -10.65
C GLU A 168 0.91 11.05 -11.24
N ASP A 169 2.07 10.92 -11.89
CA ASP A 169 2.65 11.93 -12.79
C ASP A 169 1.79 11.95 -14.06
N MET A 170 1.24 13.09 -14.46
CA MET A 170 0.32 13.26 -15.59
C MET A 170 0.97 13.90 -16.82
N ASP A 171 2.10 14.61 -16.70
CA ASP A 171 2.74 15.34 -17.81
C ASP A 171 4.12 14.82 -18.26
N GLY A 172 4.67 13.81 -17.58
CA GLY A 172 5.83 13.03 -17.96
C GLY A 172 5.51 11.84 -18.88
N ASP A 173 6.54 11.37 -19.58
CA ASP A 173 6.50 10.24 -20.51
C ASP A 173 7.25 9.02 -19.95
N PHE A 174 6.74 7.82 -20.19
CA PHE A 174 7.34 6.56 -19.76
C PHE A 174 7.63 5.67 -20.97
N GLU A 175 8.86 5.17 -21.09
CA GLU A 175 9.34 4.33 -22.18
C GLU A 175 9.70 2.92 -21.67
N ASP A 176 9.43 1.90 -22.50
CA ASP A 176 9.98 0.54 -22.43
C ASP A 176 10.96 0.45 -23.60
N ARG A 177 12.25 0.68 -23.32
CA ARG A 177 13.28 0.91 -24.35
C ARG A 177 13.88 -0.38 -24.91
N ASP A 178 13.91 -1.45 -24.13
CA ASP A 178 14.37 -2.78 -24.57
C ASP A 178 13.23 -3.70 -25.06
N ALA A 179 11.97 -3.27 -24.90
CA ALA A 179 10.74 -3.95 -25.28
C ALA A 179 10.51 -5.29 -24.55
N ASP A 180 10.99 -5.40 -23.30
CA ASP A 180 10.81 -6.61 -22.48
C ASP A 180 9.47 -6.64 -21.70
N GLY A 181 8.69 -5.56 -21.75
CA GLY A 181 7.39 -5.41 -21.09
C GLY A 181 7.45 -4.70 -19.74
N PHE A 182 8.61 -4.18 -19.35
CA PHE A 182 8.80 -3.30 -18.22
C PHE A 182 9.21 -1.92 -18.73
N TYR A 183 8.60 -0.87 -18.19
CA TYR A 183 9.10 0.48 -18.39
C TYR A 183 10.47 0.62 -17.68
N ASP A 184 11.42 1.29 -18.34
CA ASP A 184 12.81 1.43 -17.89
C ASP A 184 13.34 2.88 -18.01
N TYR A 185 12.50 3.81 -18.47
CA TYR A 185 12.82 5.23 -18.52
C TYR A 185 11.61 6.13 -18.28
N HIS A 186 11.81 7.20 -17.51
CA HIS A 186 10.83 8.22 -17.16
C HIS A 186 11.36 9.61 -17.52
N ALA A 187 10.75 10.24 -18.52
CA ALA A 187 11.00 11.64 -18.84
C ALA A 187 10.02 12.53 -18.06
N PHE A 188 10.51 13.20 -17.01
CA PHE A 188 9.75 14.21 -16.28
C PHE A 188 9.25 15.32 -17.23
N GLY A 189 8.01 15.74 -17.03
CA GLY A 189 7.42 16.83 -17.80
C GLY A 189 7.75 18.22 -17.24
N PRO A 190 6.98 19.25 -17.62
CA PRO A 190 7.12 20.61 -17.10
C PRO A 190 6.91 20.74 -15.59
N ASN A 191 6.10 19.85 -15.00
CA ASN A 191 5.99 19.68 -13.56
C ASN A 191 6.79 18.44 -13.16
N GLU A 192 7.44 18.50 -12.01
CA GLU A 192 8.36 17.44 -11.60
C GLU A 192 7.66 16.48 -10.63
N GLY A 193 7.33 15.28 -11.12
CA GLY A 193 6.77 14.19 -10.32
C GLY A 193 5.23 14.12 -10.38
N PRO A 194 4.58 13.55 -9.35
CA PRO A 194 3.12 13.38 -9.29
C PRO A 194 2.27 14.66 -9.33
N GLU A 195 1.22 14.67 -10.16
CA GLU A 195 0.11 15.64 -10.16
C GLU A 195 -1.13 15.17 -9.36
N LEU A 196 -1.32 13.86 -9.22
CA LEU A 196 -2.42 13.26 -8.44
C LEU A 196 -1.95 12.03 -7.65
N TRP A 197 -2.67 11.64 -6.60
CA TRP A 197 -2.37 10.40 -5.85
C TRP A 197 -3.15 9.19 -6.36
N VAL A 198 -2.58 7.99 -6.23
CA VAL A 198 -3.26 6.72 -6.56
C VAL A 198 -3.41 5.83 -5.33
N CYS A 199 -4.61 5.26 -5.17
CA CYS A 199 -4.89 4.24 -4.16
C CYS A 199 -5.47 2.96 -4.77
N TRP A 200 -4.84 1.83 -4.49
CA TRP A 200 -5.24 0.52 -4.99
C TRP A 200 -6.23 -0.18 -4.06
N MET A 201 -7.49 -0.26 -4.46
CA MET A 201 -8.47 -1.16 -3.86
C MET A 201 -8.41 -2.53 -4.55
N ARG A 202 -7.27 -3.20 -4.39
CA ARG A 202 -6.94 -4.46 -5.06
C ARG A 202 -7.09 -5.68 -4.13
N PRO A 203 -8.25 -6.36 -4.10
CA PRO A 203 -8.44 -7.54 -3.27
C PRO A 203 -7.68 -8.74 -3.85
N PRO A 204 -7.36 -9.78 -3.04
CA PRO A 204 -6.78 -11.01 -3.56
C PRO A 204 -7.55 -11.61 -4.75
N VAL A 205 -6.83 -12.07 -5.78
CA VAL A 205 -7.41 -12.69 -6.99
C VAL A 205 -8.33 -13.87 -6.64
N ILE A 206 -7.98 -14.65 -5.61
CA ILE A 206 -8.84 -15.66 -5.00
C ILE A 206 -9.93 -14.98 -4.17
N GLY A 207 -11.19 -15.18 -4.55
CA GLY A 207 -12.32 -14.64 -3.78
C GLY A 207 -12.45 -13.12 -3.81
N GLN A 208 -11.97 -12.42 -4.85
CA GLN A 208 -12.01 -10.94 -4.95
C GLN A 208 -13.34 -10.30 -4.51
N VAL A 209 -14.49 -10.86 -4.91
CA VAL A 209 -15.83 -10.38 -4.51
C VAL A 209 -16.06 -10.47 -3.00
N PHE A 210 -15.60 -11.55 -2.37
CA PHE A 210 -15.71 -11.75 -0.92
C PHE A 210 -14.81 -10.77 -0.17
N PHE A 211 -13.54 -10.67 -0.56
CA PHE A 211 -12.59 -9.77 0.09
C PHE A 211 -12.97 -8.30 -0.08
N MET A 212 -13.43 -7.88 -1.27
CA MET A 212 -13.90 -6.52 -1.50
C MET A 212 -15.17 -6.20 -0.72
N ASN A 213 -16.20 -7.07 -0.75
CA ASN A 213 -17.42 -6.83 0.05
C ASN A 213 -17.15 -6.86 1.56
N ARG A 214 -16.17 -7.64 2.03
CA ARG A 214 -15.68 -7.64 3.42
C ARG A 214 -15.01 -6.32 3.76
N PHE A 215 -14.12 -5.83 2.90
CA PHE A 215 -13.43 -4.55 3.06
C PHE A 215 -14.42 -3.38 3.10
N LEU A 216 -15.36 -3.29 2.15
CA LEU A 216 -16.39 -2.25 2.14
C LEU A 216 -17.34 -2.29 3.35
N GLU A 217 -17.52 -3.46 3.99
CA GLU A 217 -18.24 -3.56 5.27
C GLU A 217 -17.39 -3.05 6.44
N LYS A 218 -16.09 -3.35 6.42
CA LYS A 218 -15.12 -2.83 7.37
C LYS A 218 -15.02 -1.30 7.30
N THR A 219 -15.08 -0.73 6.11
CA THR A 219 -15.03 0.72 5.89
C THR A 219 -16.32 1.41 6.29
N HIS A 220 -17.48 0.78 6.06
CA HIS A 220 -18.76 1.25 6.63
C HIS A 220 -18.69 1.35 8.16
N GLN A 221 -18.19 0.31 8.84
CA GLN A 221 -18.00 0.32 10.30
C GLN A 221 -17.04 1.42 10.79
N TYR A 222 -16.09 1.85 9.97
CA TYR A 222 -15.24 3.00 10.26
C TYR A 222 -16.02 4.32 10.14
N TYR A 223 -16.80 4.52 9.07
CA TYR A 223 -17.58 5.74 8.87
C TYR A 223 -18.81 5.89 9.78
N THR A 224 -19.31 4.80 10.36
CA THR A 224 -20.43 4.80 11.33
C THR A 224 -20.00 4.71 12.79
N ASP A 225 -18.71 4.87 13.08
CA ASP A 225 -18.12 4.77 14.43
C ASP A 225 -18.31 3.41 15.16
N GLU A 226 -18.76 2.37 14.45
CA GLU A 226 -18.82 0.99 14.97
C GLU A 226 -17.42 0.37 15.17
N MET A 227 -16.41 0.90 14.46
CA MET A 227 -15.01 0.52 14.57
C MET A 227 -14.27 1.34 15.62
N VAL A 228 -14.14 0.77 16.82
CA VAL A 228 -13.32 1.38 17.88
C VAL A 228 -11.83 1.09 17.65
N THR A 229 -11.05 2.14 17.40
CA THR A 229 -9.58 2.22 17.59
C THR A 229 -9.23 2.65 19.02
N THR A 230 -8.01 2.33 19.47
CA THR A 230 -7.31 3.05 20.53
C THR A 230 -6.48 4.17 19.89
N LYS A 231 -6.48 5.36 20.49
CA LYS A 231 -5.73 6.52 20.02
C LYS A 231 -4.24 6.35 20.33
N LYS A 232 -3.59 5.47 19.58
CA LYS A 232 -2.21 5.04 19.74
C LYS A 232 -1.55 4.77 18.39
N ALA A 233 -0.24 4.97 18.35
CA ALA A 233 0.63 4.46 17.30
C ALA A 233 1.49 3.32 17.85
N PHE A 234 1.84 2.37 17.00
CA PHE A 234 2.87 1.36 17.25
C PHE A 234 3.94 1.47 16.17
N VAL A 235 5.20 1.57 16.57
CA VAL A 235 6.36 1.63 15.67
C VAL A 235 7.29 0.46 15.99
N ALA A 236 7.72 -0.31 14.97
CA ALA A 236 8.62 -1.47 15.15
C ALA A 236 9.85 -1.40 14.23
N CYS A 237 11.06 -1.70 14.74
CA CYS A 237 12.33 -1.64 14.00
C CYS A 237 13.12 -2.96 14.04
N HIS A 238 13.62 -3.43 12.91
CA HIS A 238 14.74 -4.38 12.87
C HIS A 238 16.07 -3.64 13.14
N GLU A 239 17.05 -4.27 13.80
CA GLU A 239 18.34 -3.69 14.19
C GLU A 239 19.08 -2.96 13.05
N ASP A 240 18.96 -3.45 11.80
CA ASP A 240 19.53 -2.85 10.58
C ASP A 240 19.01 -1.42 10.31
N TYR A 241 17.91 -1.01 10.95
CA TYR A 241 17.24 0.27 10.77
C TYR A 241 17.15 1.12 12.04
N ASP A 242 17.76 0.72 13.16
CA ASP A 242 17.61 1.35 14.49
C ASP A 242 17.65 2.89 14.51
N ASN A 243 18.62 3.48 13.81
CA ASN A 243 18.80 4.94 13.79
C ASN A 243 17.69 5.69 13.03
N ASN A 244 16.79 4.99 12.34
CA ASN A 244 15.71 5.58 11.56
C ASN A 244 14.49 5.94 12.41
N PHE A 245 14.35 5.48 13.66
CA PHE A 245 13.20 5.84 14.52
C PHE A 245 13.13 7.33 14.85
N TYR A 246 14.27 7.91 15.24
CA TYR A 246 14.43 9.31 15.65
C TYR A 246 15.39 10.09 14.74
N GLY A 247 15.91 9.45 13.67
CA GLY A 247 16.77 10.08 12.68
C GLY A 247 16.04 11.05 11.75
N PRO A 248 16.72 11.57 10.70
CA PRO A 248 16.17 12.58 9.79
C PRO A 248 14.90 12.18 9.03
N VAL A 249 14.65 10.87 8.88
CA VAL A 249 13.45 10.29 8.26
C VAL A 249 12.48 9.69 9.30
N GLY A 250 12.70 9.99 10.58
CA GLY A 250 12.08 9.30 11.70
C GLY A 250 10.64 9.68 11.97
N VAL A 251 9.80 8.65 12.11
CA VAL A 251 8.36 8.79 12.33
C VAL A 251 8.00 9.00 13.80
N VAL A 252 8.86 8.56 14.74
CA VAL A 252 8.50 8.56 16.16
C VAL A 252 8.27 9.97 16.70
N PRO A 253 9.12 11.00 16.46
CA PRO A 253 8.86 12.36 16.93
C PRO A 253 7.52 12.93 16.46
N VAL A 254 7.21 12.80 15.16
CA VAL A 254 5.95 13.31 14.57
C VAL A 254 4.73 12.60 15.14
N LEU A 255 4.82 11.28 15.37
CA LEU A 255 3.78 10.51 16.03
C LEU A 255 3.65 10.89 17.52
N GLN A 256 4.75 11.22 18.21
CA GLN A 256 4.71 11.68 19.60
C GLN A 256 4.05 13.06 19.73
N ASP A 257 4.19 13.95 18.74
CA ASP A 257 3.46 15.22 18.68
C ASP A 257 1.94 15.00 18.46
N LEU A 258 1.58 14.07 17.57
CA LEU A 258 0.17 13.74 17.24
C LEU A 258 -0.58 13.05 18.38
N TYR A 259 0.07 12.06 19.00
CA TYR A 259 -0.56 11.13 19.95
C TYR A 259 -0.20 11.42 21.42
N GLY A 260 0.90 12.15 21.66
CA GLY A 260 1.57 12.23 22.95
C GLY A 260 2.45 11.00 23.20
N ALA A 261 3.65 11.20 23.76
CA ALA A 261 4.64 10.14 23.92
C ALA A 261 4.14 8.87 24.63
N ALA A 262 3.23 8.99 25.60
CA ALA A 262 2.63 7.84 26.30
C ALA A 262 1.69 6.96 25.44
N ASN A 263 1.34 7.42 24.23
CA ASN A 263 0.48 6.71 23.27
C ASN A 263 1.24 6.23 22.02
N VAL A 264 2.56 6.47 21.94
CA VAL A 264 3.42 5.88 20.90
C VAL A 264 4.19 4.74 21.54
N ILE A 265 3.86 3.51 21.12
CA ILE A 265 4.59 2.31 21.52
C ILE A 265 5.71 2.10 20.50
N THR A 266 6.91 1.83 20.99
CA THR A 266 8.10 1.49 20.21
C THR A 266 8.60 0.10 20.60
N ASP A 267 9.15 -0.64 19.64
CA ASP A 267 9.70 -2.00 19.76
C ASP A 267 10.89 -2.08 18.79
N GLY A 268 12.10 -2.31 19.30
CA GLY A 268 13.34 -2.22 18.52
C GLY A 268 13.97 -0.82 18.53
N GLU A 269 15.10 -0.69 19.22
CA GLU A 269 16.08 0.40 19.10
C GLU A 269 17.34 0.07 19.93
N GLY A 270 18.51 0.01 19.29
CA GLY A 270 19.85 0.08 19.87
C GLY A 270 20.33 -1.18 20.59
N ALA A 271 19.62 -1.60 21.64
CA ALA A 271 19.86 -2.87 22.34
C ALA A 271 18.55 -3.65 22.58
N ASP A 272 17.41 -3.05 22.24
CA ASP A 272 16.11 -3.72 22.17
C ASP A 272 16.00 -4.38 20.80
N ILE A 273 15.79 -5.71 20.76
CA ILE A 273 15.69 -6.50 19.53
C ILE A 273 14.24 -6.91 19.27
N THR A 274 13.80 -6.81 18.03
CA THR A 274 12.38 -6.96 17.71
C THR A 274 12.03 -8.42 17.42
N ILE A 275 11.14 -8.96 18.25
CA ILE A 275 10.69 -10.36 18.17
C ILE A 275 9.31 -10.42 17.52
N ALA A 276 9.22 -11.15 16.40
CA ALA A 276 7.99 -11.19 15.60
C ALA A 276 6.75 -11.65 16.40
N ASP A 277 6.88 -12.63 17.30
CA ASP A 277 5.73 -13.07 18.10
C ASP A 277 5.31 -12.07 19.20
N GLU A 278 6.13 -11.06 19.51
CA GLU A 278 5.79 -9.96 20.42
C GLU A 278 5.01 -8.86 19.67
N ILE A 279 5.48 -8.43 18.50
CA ILE A 279 4.69 -7.62 17.53
C ILE A 279 3.33 -8.27 17.26
N TRP A 280 3.31 -9.60 17.05
CA TRP A 280 2.07 -10.32 16.78
C TRP A 280 1.10 -10.27 17.98
N GLN A 281 1.62 -10.26 19.20
CA GLN A 281 0.82 -10.07 20.40
C GLN A 281 0.31 -8.63 20.51
N GLN A 282 1.15 -7.62 20.26
CA GLN A 282 0.73 -6.21 20.23
C GLN A 282 -0.43 -5.99 19.25
N LEU A 283 -0.23 -6.38 17.98
CA LEU A 283 -1.25 -6.26 16.93
C LEU A 283 -2.50 -7.10 17.18
N ARG A 284 -2.43 -8.19 17.96
CA ARG A 284 -3.61 -8.97 18.33
C ARG A 284 -4.35 -8.41 19.54
N ASN A 285 -3.65 -7.78 20.47
CA ASN A 285 -4.22 -7.35 21.75
C ASN A 285 -4.79 -5.92 21.70
N ASP A 286 -4.20 -5.04 20.89
CA ASP A 286 -4.63 -3.64 20.75
C ASP A 286 -5.17 -3.33 19.33
N ARG A 287 -5.71 -2.12 19.15
CA ARG A 287 -6.39 -1.61 17.94
C ARG A 287 -5.86 -0.23 17.55
N TYR A 288 -4.60 -0.16 17.15
CA TYR A 288 -3.91 1.10 16.87
C TYR A 288 -4.56 1.92 15.74
N GLU A 289 -4.30 3.22 15.70
CA GLU A 289 -4.55 4.03 14.50
C GLU A 289 -3.42 3.83 13.49
N ILE A 290 -2.17 3.84 13.94
CA ILE A 290 -0.97 3.66 13.12
C ILE A 290 -0.21 2.40 13.56
N PHE A 291 0.16 1.55 12.59
CA PHE A 291 1.30 0.64 12.72
C PHE A 291 2.33 1.03 11.65
N ASP A 292 3.45 1.62 12.06
CA ASP A 292 4.57 1.92 11.18
C ASP A 292 5.70 0.94 11.48
N THR A 293 6.29 0.31 10.48
CA THR A 293 7.29 -0.73 10.73
C THR A 293 8.42 -0.66 9.72
N TRP A 294 9.63 -0.97 10.21
CA TRP A 294 10.90 -0.93 9.50
C TRP A 294 11.53 -2.31 9.63
N GLN A 295 11.40 -3.13 8.60
CA GLN A 295 11.69 -4.55 8.69
C GLN A 295 12.04 -5.14 7.32
N HIS A 296 12.81 -6.23 7.29
CA HIS A 296 13.02 -6.96 6.05
C HIS A 296 11.71 -7.57 5.57
N ALA A 297 11.47 -7.55 4.26
CA ALA A 297 10.24 -8.10 3.70
C ALA A 297 10.49 -8.77 2.35
N ALA A 298 9.47 -9.48 1.91
CA ALA A 298 9.25 -9.88 0.54
C ALA A 298 7.76 -9.67 0.23
N SER A 299 7.36 -9.86 -1.02
CA SER A 299 5.98 -9.67 -1.46
C SER A 299 4.92 -10.36 -0.61
N SER A 300 5.21 -11.52 0.00
CA SER A 300 4.28 -12.25 0.89
C SER A 300 4.76 -12.47 2.34
N TYR A 301 5.84 -11.80 2.77
CA TYR A 301 6.48 -12.08 4.07
C TYR A 301 7.13 -10.84 4.72
N GLN A 302 7.18 -10.80 6.05
CA GLN A 302 7.94 -9.84 6.85
C GLN A 302 8.82 -10.55 7.86
N ALA A 303 10.02 -10.06 8.11
CA ALA A 303 10.98 -10.54 9.10
C ALA A 303 11.53 -9.40 9.95
N TRP A 304 11.68 -9.70 11.23
CA TRP A 304 12.38 -8.89 12.23
C TRP A 304 13.58 -9.70 12.76
N ASP A 305 14.33 -9.14 13.72
CA ASP A 305 15.56 -9.73 14.26
C ASP A 305 15.37 -11.19 14.70
N PHE A 306 14.17 -11.51 15.22
CA PHE A 306 13.75 -12.89 15.44
C PHE A 306 12.37 -13.22 14.86
N GLY A 307 12.38 -13.96 13.75
CA GLY A 307 11.20 -14.60 13.15
C GLY A 307 10.48 -13.72 12.13
N GLY A 308 9.18 -13.97 11.90
CA GLY A 308 8.43 -13.21 10.91
C GLY A 308 7.00 -13.66 10.65
N PHE A 309 6.29 -12.92 9.80
CA PHE A 309 4.90 -13.17 9.40
C PHE A 309 4.79 -13.50 7.92
N GLN A 310 4.18 -14.65 7.62
CA GLN A 310 3.62 -14.91 6.30
C GLN A 310 2.32 -14.11 6.12
N SER A 311 2.03 -13.66 4.91
CA SER A 311 0.84 -12.84 4.61
C SER A 311 -0.48 -13.55 4.94
N LEU A 312 -0.51 -14.90 4.95
CA LEU A 312 -1.62 -15.70 5.44
C LEU A 312 -1.85 -15.57 6.97
N LYS A 313 -0.78 -15.38 7.77
CA LYS A 313 -0.88 -15.06 9.21
C LYS A 313 -1.60 -13.72 9.36
N VAL A 314 -1.15 -12.70 8.60
CA VAL A 314 -1.74 -11.34 8.59
C VAL A 314 -3.20 -11.32 8.11
N LEU A 315 -3.58 -12.07 7.08
CA LEU A 315 -5.00 -12.22 6.68
C LEU A 315 -5.89 -12.70 7.84
N GLY A 316 -5.32 -13.49 8.76
CA GLY A 316 -5.99 -14.00 9.95
C GLY A 316 -6.01 -13.05 11.16
N LEU A 317 -5.30 -11.91 11.12
CA LEU A 317 -5.19 -10.95 12.21
C LEU A 317 -6.56 -10.43 12.65
N SER A 318 -6.84 -10.40 13.95
CA SER A 318 -8.19 -10.07 14.47
C SER A 318 -8.40 -8.59 14.78
N ASN A 319 -7.33 -7.87 15.13
CA ASN A 319 -7.36 -6.44 15.47
C ASN A 319 -6.41 -5.69 14.52
N GLY A 320 -5.19 -5.34 14.93
CA GLY A 320 -4.19 -4.65 14.11
C GLY A 320 -4.27 -3.13 14.23
N ALA A 321 -3.91 -2.42 13.16
CA ALA A 321 -3.99 -0.96 13.06
C ALA A 321 -4.97 -0.52 11.97
N LEU A 322 -5.48 0.72 12.05
CA LEU A 322 -6.31 1.35 11.01
C LEU A 322 -5.50 1.59 9.73
N MET A 323 -4.28 2.09 9.87
CA MET A 323 -3.30 2.31 8.81
C MET A 323 -2.02 1.52 9.10
N THR A 324 -1.39 0.95 8.08
CA THR A 324 -0.16 0.14 8.23
C THR A 324 0.89 0.51 7.18
N PHE A 325 1.98 1.16 7.59
CA PHE A 325 3.00 1.68 6.68
C PHE A 325 4.27 0.82 6.74
N LEU A 326 4.55 0.09 5.65
CA LEU A 326 5.61 -0.91 5.61
C LEU A 326 6.88 -0.34 4.97
N TYR A 327 7.91 -0.09 5.77
CA TYR A 327 9.27 0.05 5.26
C TYR A 327 9.87 -1.35 5.19
N GLY A 328 9.95 -1.90 3.98
CA GLY A 328 10.53 -3.22 3.73
C GLY A 328 10.32 -3.71 2.31
N CYS A 329 11.29 -4.49 1.83
CA CYS A 329 11.44 -4.86 0.42
C CYS A 329 10.21 -5.58 -0.18
N HIS A 330 9.80 -5.17 -1.39
CA HIS A 330 8.67 -5.72 -2.15
C HIS A 330 7.33 -5.78 -1.40
N SER A 331 7.18 -5.08 -0.27
CA SER A 331 6.03 -5.21 0.64
C SER A 331 4.68 -4.83 0.00
N ALA A 332 4.67 -4.01 -1.05
CA ALA A 332 3.49 -3.70 -1.87
C ALA A 332 3.50 -4.32 -3.28
N ASP A 333 4.52 -5.12 -3.62
CA ASP A 333 4.60 -5.85 -4.89
C ASP A 333 3.52 -6.95 -4.97
N PHE A 334 2.36 -6.56 -5.51
CA PHE A 334 1.26 -7.47 -5.82
C PHE A 334 1.35 -8.08 -7.22
N TRP A 335 2.43 -7.85 -7.96
CA TRP A 335 2.75 -8.60 -9.17
C TRP A 335 3.32 -9.96 -8.79
N GLN A 336 4.36 -9.98 -7.94
CA GLN A 336 4.91 -11.21 -7.37
C GLN A 336 3.88 -11.97 -6.52
N ALA A 337 3.13 -11.26 -5.68
CA ALA A 337 2.14 -11.85 -4.76
C ALA A 337 0.68 -11.49 -5.09
N SER A 338 0.26 -11.81 -6.31
CA SER A 338 -1.06 -11.45 -6.89
C SER A 338 -2.33 -11.96 -6.18
N GLY A 339 -2.22 -12.82 -5.18
CA GLY A 339 -3.36 -13.37 -4.44
C GLY A 339 -4.07 -14.53 -5.14
N THR A 340 -3.40 -15.24 -6.05
CA THR A 340 -3.98 -16.41 -6.76
C THR A 340 -4.23 -17.61 -5.84
N THR A 341 -3.52 -17.71 -4.72
CA THR A 341 -3.75 -18.68 -3.65
C THR A 341 -3.64 -17.99 -2.28
N PRO A 342 -4.17 -18.56 -1.18
CA PRO A 342 -4.05 -17.96 0.16
C PRO A 342 -2.61 -17.80 0.66
N PHE A 343 -1.66 -18.57 0.11
CA PHE A 343 -0.23 -18.48 0.44
C PHE A 343 0.54 -17.50 -0.45
N ASN A 344 -0.11 -16.96 -1.48
CA ASN A 344 0.51 -16.06 -2.47
C ASN A 344 -0.22 -14.71 -2.51
N VAL A 345 -0.58 -14.16 -1.35
CA VAL A 345 -1.21 -12.83 -1.23
C VAL A 345 -0.15 -11.83 -0.81
N ASN A 346 -0.17 -10.63 -1.39
CA ASN A 346 0.75 -9.57 -1.02
C ASN A 346 0.58 -9.14 0.46
N ILE A 347 1.67 -8.83 1.15
CA ILE A 347 1.66 -8.56 2.59
C ILE A 347 0.91 -7.26 2.95
N ALA A 348 1.09 -6.16 2.21
CA ALA A 348 0.29 -4.94 2.39
C ALA A 348 -1.21 -5.18 2.08
N VAL A 349 -1.53 -5.88 0.98
CA VAL A 349 -2.90 -6.32 0.64
C VAL A 349 -3.53 -7.12 1.79
N SER A 350 -2.76 -7.94 2.51
CA SER A 350 -3.26 -8.73 3.63
C SER A 350 -3.66 -7.90 4.85
N TYR A 351 -3.00 -6.78 5.14
CA TYR A 351 -3.41 -5.87 6.22
C TYR A 351 -4.77 -5.20 5.93
N VAL A 352 -5.03 -4.87 4.67
CA VAL A 352 -6.28 -4.21 4.20
C VAL A 352 -7.42 -5.20 4.04
N PHE A 353 -7.24 -6.28 3.27
CA PHE A 353 -8.33 -7.21 2.93
C PHE A 353 -8.48 -8.36 3.95
N GLY A 354 -7.60 -8.44 4.94
CA GLY A 354 -7.63 -9.42 6.02
C GLY A 354 -8.78 -9.26 7.02
N ARG A 355 -8.66 -9.99 8.14
CA ARG A 355 -9.66 -9.99 9.22
C ARG A 355 -9.61 -8.79 10.17
N SER A 356 -8.51 -8.04 10.10
CA SER A 356 -8.12 -6.88 10.90
C SER A 356 -9.06 -5.68 10.73
N ILE A 357 -8.86 -4.65 11.57
CA ILE A 357 -9.46 -3.31 11.41
C ILE A 357 -8.83 -2.48 10.27
N GLY A 358 -7.76 -2.96 9.64
CA GLY A 358 -6.98 -2.21 8.64
C GLY A 358 -7.80 -1.69 7.46
N GLN A 359 -7.77 -0.38 7.28
CA GLN A 359 -8.41 0.34 6.19
C GLN A 359 -7.42 0.68 5.08
N ALA A 360 -6.18 1.00 5.43
CA ALA A 360 -5.11 1.27 4.46
C ALA A 360 -3.80 0.59 4.85
N ALA A 361 -3.00 0.27 3.85
CA ALA A 361 -1.60 -0.08 4.03
C ALA A 361 -0.75 0.50 2.88
N SER A 362 0.52 0.75 3.15
CA SER A 362 1.50 1.10 2.11
C SER A 362 2.71 0.19 2.16
N GLY A 363 3.48 0.23 1.08
CA GLY A 363 4.80 -0.35 0.97
C GLY A 363 5.40 0.02 -0.38
N THR A 364 6.39 -0.75 -0.83
CA THR A 364 7.10 -0.50 -2.10
C THR A 364 7.25 -1.78 -2.93
N SER A 365 7.52 -1.60 -4.22
CA SER A 365 7.87 -2.65 -5.17
C SER A 365 9.36 -3.03 -5.18
N TRP A 366 10.24 -2.36 -4.43
CA TRP A 366 11.71 -2.48 -4.58
C TRP A 366 12.42 -3.21 -3.43
N SER A 367 13.74 -3.38 -3.54
CA SER A 367 14.64 -3.92 -2.50
C SER A 367 15.07 -2.90 -1.44
N TYR A 368 14.29 -1.83 -1.24
CA TYR A 368 14.41 -0.88 -0.13
C TYR A 368 13.00 -0.60 0.43
N GLY A 369 12.84 0.34 1.37
CA GLY A 369 11.53 0.68 1.95
C GLY A 369 11.03 2.06 1.52
N THR A 370 9.76 2.36 1.82
CA THR A 370 9.17 3.71 1.62
C THR A 370 9.85 4.72 2.55
N GLU A 371 10.79 5.50 2.03
CA GLU A 371 11.43 6.61 2.76
C GLU A 371 10.42 7.75 3.05
N TYR A 372 10.79 8.72 3.90
CA TYR A 372 10.05 9.97 4.17
C TYR A 372 8.57 9.86 4.61
N LYS A 373 8.11 8.68 5.05
CA LYS A 373 6.74 8.44 5.61
C LYS A 373 6.26 9.47 6.64
N TYR A 374 7.17 10.10 7.39
CA TYR A 374 6.81 11.13 8.37
C TYR A 374 6.04 12.31 7.75
N MET A 375 6.30 12.64 6.47
CA MET A 375 5.61 13.72 5.75
C MET A 375 4.10 13.47 5.63
N ILE A 376 3.67 12.19 5.57
CA ILE A 376 2.25 11.82 5.61
C ILE A 376 1.66 12.28 6.94
N TYR A 377 2.31 11.96 8.06
CA TYR A 377 1.83 12.32 9.39
C TYR A 377 1.83 13.84 9.62
N GLU A 378 2.82 14.56 9.09
CA GLU A 378 2.84 16.03 9.13
C GLU A 378 1.72 16.65 8.31
N ALA A 379 1.47 16.18 7.07
CA ALA A 379 0.35 16.67 6.26
C ALA A 379 -1.01 16.42 6.93
N MET A 380 -1.21 15.26 7.55
CA MET A 380 -2.43 14.98 8.32
C MET A 380 -2.53 15.83 9.60
N ARG A 381 -1.39 16.14 10.26
CA ARG A 381 -1.32 16.98 11.47
C ARG A 381 -1.63 18.46 11.18
N ASP A 382 -0.93 19.02 10.19
CA ASP A 382 -0.80 20.46 10.01
C ASP A 382 -1.78 21.03 8.98
N HIS A 383 -2.32 20.18 8.10
CA HIS A 383 -3.28 20.56 7.07
C HIS A 383 -4.63 19.87 7.22
N GLY A 384 -4.79 18.99 8.21
CA GLY A 384 -6.00 18.18 8.38
C GLY A 384 -6.29 17.27 7.19
N ALA A 385 -5.25 16.93 6.41
CA ALA A 385 -5.34 16.18 5.19
C ALA A 385 -5.87 14.76 5.44
N TYR A 386 -6.74 14.27 4.55
CA TYR A 386 -7.04 12.84 4.50
C TYR A 386 -5.86 12.07 3.89
N LEU A 387 -5.75 10.78 4.18
CA LEU A 387 -4.58 9.96 3.84
C LEU A 387 -4.16 10.04 2.35
N GLY A 388 -5.09 10.16 1.39
CA GLY A 388 -4.76 10.39 -0.03
C GLY A 388 -3.95 11.66 -0.27
N THR A 389 -4.42 12.82 0.19
CA THR A 389 -3.69 14.09 0.10
C THR A 389 -2.39 14.09 0.90
N ALA A 390 -2.36 13.38 2.03
CA ALA A 390 -1.15 13.23 2.84
C ALA A 390 -0.10 12.32 2.18
N TRP A 391 -0.55 11.26 1.49
CA TRP A 391 0.27 10.40 0.66
C TRP A 391 0.86 11.17 -0.51
N PHE A 392 0.03 11.95 -1.22
CA PHE A 392 0.46 12.84 -2.29
C PHE A 392 1.60 13.77 -1.85
N SER A 393 1.48 14.35 -0.65
CA SER A 393 2.50 15.25 -0.09
C SER A 393 3.89 14.60 0.09
N MET A 394 3.95 13.26 0.22
CA MET A 394 5.18 12.48 0.31
C MET A 394 5.68 12.05 -1.08
N GLU A 395 4.78 11.55 -1.94
CA GLU A 395 5.13 11.14 -3.31
C GLU A 395 5.61 12.32 -4.18
N SER A 396 4.95 13.49 -4.12
CA SER A 396 5.41 14.73 -4.79
C SER A 396 6.75 15.26 -4.29
N TYR A 397 7.37 14.62 -3.29
CA TYR A 397 8.76 14.85 -2.90
C TYR A 397 9.66 13.71 -3.39
N VAL A 398 9.33 12.44 -3.10
CA VAL A 398 10.24 11.31 -3.36
C VAL A 398 10.25 10.82 -4.81
N GLU A 399 9.20 11.07 -5.60
CA GLU A 399 9.12 10.72 -7.03
C GLU A 399 9.57 11.90 -7.93
N THR A 400 10.63 12.62 -7.54
CA THR A 400 11.20 13.76 -8.28
C THR A 400 12.65 13.53 -8.69
N ALA A 401 13.06 14.03 -9.87
CA ALA A 401 14.46 13.95 -10.30
C ALA A 401 15.41 14.69 -9.34
N SER A 402 14.96 15.82 -8.82
CA SER A 402 15.60 16.63 -7.77
C SER A 402 15.87 15.81 -6.51
N PHE A 403 14.90 15.01 -6.05
CA PHE A 403 15.09 14.10 -4.93
C PHE A 403 16.12 13.02 -5.25
N VAL A 404 16.02 12.33 -6.39
CA VAL A 404 16.99 11.28 -6.76
C VAL A 404 18.41 11.87 -6.85
N GLN A 405 18.58 13.02 -7.51
CA GLN A 405 19.88 13.71 -7.61
C GLN A 405 20.46 14.12 -6.24
N GLN A 406 19.61 14.54 -5.30
CA GLN A 406 20.05 14.91 -3.95
C GLN A 406 20.38 13.68 -3.09
N ARG A 407 19.53 12.64 -3.15
CA ARG A 407 19.53 11.47 -2.28
C ARG A 407 20.49 10.37 -2.74
N TYR A 408 20.66 10.25 -4.06
CA TYR A 408 21.42 9.24 -4.80
C TYR A 408 22.18 9.89 -5.99
N PRO A 409 23.16 10.78 -5.74
CA PRO A 409 23.84 11.57 -6.78
C PRO A 409 24.66 10.74 -7.79
N ASP A 410 24.75 9.43 -7.59
CA ASP A 410 25.39 8.43 -8.45
C ASP A 410 24.41 7.71 -9.41
N ARG A 411 23.10 8.00 -9.34
CA ARG A 411 22.06 7.38 -10.18
C ARG A 411 21.48 8.35 -11.21
N ASP A 412 20.94 7.81 -12.30
CA ASP A 412 20.16 8.59 -13.26
C ASP A 412 18.73 8.76 -12.72
N PRO A 413 18.23 9.99 -12.48
CA PRO A 413 16.86 10.21 -12.04
C PRO A 413 15.81 9.66 -13.02
N HIS A 414 16.15 9.46 -14.29
CA HIS A 414 15.22 8.93 -15.27
C HIS A 414 15.09 7.39 -15.26
N THR A 415 15.95 6.67 -14.53
CA THR A 415 15.89 5.19 -14.39
C THR A 415 15.58 4.73 -12.97
N GLU A 416 15.28 5.68 -12.07
CA GLU A 416 14.92 5.46 -10.66
C GLU A 416 13.52 6.05 -10.37
N CYS A 417 12.73 5.33 -9.58
CA CYS A 417 11.44 5.79 -9.03
C CYS A 417 11.34 5.25 -7.58
N ALA A 418 10.65 5.92 -6.67
CA ALA A 418 10.45 5.43 -5.30
C ALA A 418 9.54 4.18 -5.23
N GLY A 419 8.66 4.00 -6.22
CA GLY A 419 7.83 2.80 -6.43
C GLY A 419 7.02 2.40 -5.21
N ASN A 420 6.63 3.40 -4.44
CA ASN A 420 5.73 3.26 -3.33
C ASN A 420 4.33 2.93 -3.87
N THR A 421 3.45 2.45 -3.00
CA THR A 421 2.09 2.07 -3.38
C THR A 421 1.18 2.12 -2.16
N LEU A 422 0.12 2.93 -2.26
CA LEU A 422 -0.96 2.99 -1.28
C LEU A 422 -2.08 1.99 -1.65
N ILE A 423 -2.55 1.22 -0.67
CA ILE A 423 -3.56 0.17 -0.82
C ILE A 423 -4.70 0.40 0.17
N GLY A 424 -5.95 0.31 -0.28
CA GLY A 424 -7.14 0.33 0.59
C GLY A 424 -7.97 1.61 0.51
N ASN A 425 -8.27 2.23 1.66
CA ASN A 425 -9.09 3.43 1.77
C ASN A 425 -8.18 4.66 2.00
N PRO A 426 -8.12 5.63 1.06
CA PRO A 426 -7.33 6.84 1.25
C PRO A 426 -8.07 7.92 2.06
N PHE A 427 -9.35 7.75 2.40
CA PHE A 427 -10.13 8.75 3.16
C PHE A 427 -10.11 8.42 4.66
N LEU A 428 -8.92 8.50 5.24
CA LEU A 428 -8.64 8.28 6.66
C LEU A 428 -8.05 9.53 7.29
N LEU A 429 -8.30 9.72 8.59
CA LEU A 429 -7.72 10.80 9.40
C LEU A 429 -7.01 10.20 10.62
N VAL A 430 -5.93 10.84 11.07
CA VAL A 430 -5.35 10.59 12.40
C VAL A 430 -6.10 11.42 13.44
N ASN A 431 -6.10 10.99 14.71
CA ASN A 431 -6.55 11.82 15.83
C ASN A 431 -7.99 12.35 15.67
N PHE A 432 -8.92 11.43 15.36
CA PHE A 432 -10.35 11.74 15.39
C PHE A 432 -10.74 12.16 16.82
N LYS A 433 -10.99 13.45 17.04
CA LYS A 433 -11.60 13.96 18.27
C LYS A 433 -13.06 13.50 18.29
N ARG A 434 -13.30 12.32 18.87
CA ARG A 434 -14.64 11.81 19.20
C ARG A 434 -15.32 12.68 20.26
#